data_AF-X0WID0-F1
#
_entry.id   AF-X0WID0-F1
#
_cell.length_a   1.000
_cell.length_b   1.000
_cell.length_c   1.000
_cell.angle_alpha   90.00
_cell.angle_beta   90.00
_cell.angle_gamma   90.00
#
_symmetry.space_group_name_H-M   'P 1'
#
loop_
_entity.id
_entity.type
_entity.pdbx_description
1 polymer ?
#
loop_
_entity_poly.entity_id
_entity_poly.type
_entity_poly.pdbx_seq_one_letter_code
_entity_poly.pdbx_strand_id
1 'polypeptide(L)'
;ESKPEISSLASSDQACAVRVNLDGIQDHLIKHGVQKTLVMAGYSFDGQVASVVRDSEGDLKKVFLAGGSRLADQDGSRLLIQGRHQDMVVEAAYDGTGLALSGREVDGLAVYAPDVDMSRVTLNGQAVTVTKEGDYLRLK
;
A
#
# COMPACT_ATOMS: atom_id res chain seq x y z
N GLU A 1 -9.70 -23.60 11.63
CA GLU A 1 -9.07 -22.30 11.34
C GLU A 1 -7.62 -22.36 11.79
N SER A 2 -6.70 -21.89 10.96
CA SER A 2 -5.28 -21.80 11.32
C SER A 2 -5.05 -20.56 12.18
N LYS A 3 -4.25 -20.67 13.23
CA LYS A 3 -3.85 -19.50 14.04
C LYS A 3 -2.90 -18.62 13.23
N PRO A 4 -2.95 -17.28 13.36
CA PRO A 4 -1.96 -16.40 12.76
C PRO A 4 -0.59 -16.61 13.42
N GLU A 5 0.47 -16.54 12.62
CA GLU A 5 1.85 -16.45 13.11
C GLU A 5 2.36 -15.02 12.95
N ILE A 6 2.93 -14.45 14.02
CA ILE A 6 3.44 -13.08 14.02
C ILE A 6 4.94 -13.10 14.27
N SER A 7 5.69 -12.36 13.45
CA SER A 7 7.15 -12.25 13.55
C SER A 7 7.60 -10.80 13.37
N SER A 8 8.73 -10.44 13.99
CA SER A 8 9.36 -9.15 13.73
C SER A 8 10.15 -9.23 12.42
N LEU A 9 9.97 -8.26 11.53
CA LEU A 9 10.72 -8.14 10.28
C LEU A 9 11.94 -7.24 10.45
N ALA A 10 11.75 -6.09 11.07
CA ALA A 10 12.79 -5.11 11.33
C ALA A 10 12.34 -4.17 12.45
N SER A 11 13.31 -3.56 13.13
CA SER A 11 13.06 -2.53 14.12
C SER A 11 14.23 -1.54 14.15
N SER A 12 13.93 -0.30 14.49
CA SER A 12 14.87 0.81 14.63
C SER A 12 14.36 1.78 15.70
N ASP A 13 15.11 2.85 15.95
CA ASP A 13 14.66 3.98 16.75
C ASP A 13 13.59 4.85 16.04
N GLN A 14 13.37 4.65 14.74
CA GLN A 14 12.40 5.43 13.96
C GLN A 14 11.10 4.67 13.64
N ALA A 15 11.14 3.34 13.59
CA ALA A 15 10.01 2.51 13.19
C ALA A 15 10.20 1.03 13.55
N CYS A 16 9.09 0.29 13.57
CA CYS A 16 9.05 -1.16 13.61
C CYS A 16 8.24 -1.74 12.45
N ALA A 17 8.60 -2.95 12.04
CA ALA A 17 7.88 -3.73 11.05
C ALA A 17 7.64 -5.14 11.56
N VAL A 18 6.43 -5.65 11.34
CA VAL A 18 6.01 -7.00 11.70
C VAL A 18 5.37 -7.69 10.51
N ARG A 19 5.50 -9.02 10.45
CA ARG A 19 4.81 -9.87 9.51
C ARG A 19 3.80 -10.73 10.23
N VAL A 20 2.58 -10.75 9.72
CA VAL A 20 1.53 -11.69 10.09
C VAL A 20 1.34 -12.67 8.94
N ASN A 21 1.49 -13.96 9.21
CA ASN A 21 1.17 -15.03 8.27
C ASN A 21 -0.19 -15.63 8.64
N LEU A 22 -1.20 -15.30 7.84
CA LEU A 22 -2.56 -15.83 7.91
C LEU A 22 -3.18 -15.65 6.51
N ASP A 23 -3.43 -16.76 5.82
CA ASP A 23 -3.97 -16.79 4.45
C ASP A 23 -3.19 -15.92 3.44
N GLY A 24 -1.87 -15.85 3.63
CA GLY A 24 -0.98 -14.98 2.88
C GLY A 24 0.06 -14.32 3.79
N ILE A 25 0.70 -13.28 3.25
CA ILE A 25 1.71 -12.47 3.95
C ILE A 25 1.12 -11.08 4.19
N GLN A 26 1.17 -10.61 5.43
CA GLN A 26 0.74 -9.26 5.80
C GLN A 26 1.88 -8.56 6.51
N ASP A 27 2.47 -7.57 5.85
CA ASP A 27 3.53 -6.76 6.42
C ASP A 27 2.93 -5.45 6.93
N HIS A 28 3.18 -5.13 8.20
CA HIS A 28 2.74 -3.89 8.82
C HIS A 28 3.95 -3.08 9.26
N LEU A 29 4.00 -1.81 8.87
CA LEU A 29 5.06 -0.88 9.21
C LEU A 29 4.47 0.26 10.04
N ILE A 30 5.08 0.53 11.19
CA ILE A 30 4.67 1.59 12.11
C ILE A 30 5.87 2.48 12.37
N LYS A 31 5.75 3.75 11.98
CA LYS A 31 6.74 4.79 12.22
C LYS A 31 6.37 5.59 13.45
N HIS A 32 7.37 5.88 14.27
CA HIS A 32 7.25 6.72 15.48
C HIS A 32 8.35 7.78 15.57
N GLY A 33 9.34 7.74 14.68
CA GLY A 33 10.41 8.71 14.56
C GLY A 33 10.07 9.91 13.65
N VAL A 34 11.05 10.79 13.48
CA VAL A 34 10.92 12.07 12.76
C VAL A 34 11.51 12.04 11.35
N GLN A 35 12.24 10.98 10.98
CA GLN A 35 12.85 10.86 9.67
C GLN A 35 11.77 10.93 8.56
N LYS A 36 11.97 11.75 7.53
CA LYS A 36 10.95 11.96 6.49
C LYS A 36 10.60 10.66 5.75
N THR A 37 11.60 9.96 5.23
CA THR A 37 11.45 8.71 4.49
C THR A 37 12.30 7.63 5.15
N LEU A 38 11.70 6.46 5.39
CA LEU A 38 12.35 5.29 5.96
C LEU A 38 12.45 4.18 4.93
N VAL A 39 13.57 3.45 4.99
CA VAL A 39 13.76 2.20 4.26
C VAL A 39 13.95 1.09 5.29
N MET A 40 13.05 0.12 5.34
CA MET A 40 13.15 -1.03 6.24
C MET A 40 12.36 -2.22 5.70
N ALA A 41 12.82 -3.43 6.02
CA ALA A 41 12.14 -4.68 5.67
C ALA A 41 11.74 -4.80 4.19
N GLY A 42 12.54 -4.23 3.27
CA GLY A 42 12.25 -4.24 1.83
C GLY A 42 11.30 -3.14 1.35
N TYR A 43 10.86 -2.24 2.23
CA TYR A 43 9.95 -1.14 1.90
C TYR A 43 10.62 0.22 2.04
N SER A 44 10.20 1.18 1.21
CA SER A 44 10.52 2.60 1.35
C SER A 44 9.21 3.39 1.50
N PHE A 45 9.06 4.15 2.58
CA PHE A 45 7.82 4.87 2.87
C PHE A 45 8.05 6.16 3.66
N ASP A 46 7.13 7.11 3.54
CA ASP A 46 7.13 8.36 4.32
C ASP A 46 5.98 8.44 5.35
N GLY A 47 5.01 7.52 5.26
CA GLY A 47 3.83 7.49 6.13
C GLY A 47 4.08 7.08 7.57
N GLN A 48 3.10 7.36 8.43
CA GLN A 48 3.11 6.94 9.83
C GLN A 48 2.80 5.46 9.99
N VAL A 49 1.88 4.94 9.17
CA VAL A 49 1.51 3.54 9.15
C VAL A 49 1.37 3.09 7.70
N ALA A 50 1.90 1.91 7.40
CA ALA A 50 1.69 1.23 6.14
C ALA A 50 1.34 -0.24 6.36
N SER A 51 0.58 -0.83 5.45
CA SER A 51 0.38 -2.28 5.42
C SER A 51 0.35 -2.79 3.99
N VAL A 52 1.01 -3.92 3.75
CA VAL A 52 1.05 -4.57 2.45
C VAL A 52 0.65 -6.03 2.65
N VAL A 53 -0.45 -6.42 2.01
CA VAL A 53 -0.99 -7.78 2.08
C VAL A 53 -0.87 -8.43 0.73
N ARG A 54 -0.30 -9.64 0.73
CA ARG A 54 -0.16 -10.52 -0.41
C ARG A 54 -0.81 -11.87 -0.12
N ASP A 55 -1.35 -12.51 -1.14
CA ASP A 55 -1.75 -13.92 -1.01
C ASP A 55 -0.53 -14.86 -1.04
N SER A 56 -0.80 -16.17 -1.04
CA SER A 56 0.22 -17.21 -1.12
C SER A 56 1.00 -17.23 -2.44
N GLU A 57 0.45 -16.63 -3.51
CA GLU A 57 1.12 -16.54 -4.82
C GLU A 57 2.00 -15.29 -4.91
N GLY A 58 1.86 -14.38 -3.93
CA GLY A 58 2.62 -13.14 -3.84
C GLY A 58 1.89 -11.95 -4.46
N ASP A 59 0.66 -12.12 -4.94
CA ASP A 59 -0.12 -11.06 -5.55
C ASP A 59 -0.67 -10.10 -4.49
N LEU A 60 -0.70 -8.81 -4.82
CA LEU A 60 -1.25 -7.80 -3.93
C LEU A 60 -2.75 -8.03 -3.71
N LYS A 61 -3.16 -8.09 -2.44
CA LYS A 61 -4.57 -8.08 -2.04
C LYS A 61 -4.98 -6.78 -1.39
N LYS A 62 -4.07 -6.17 -0.62
CA LYS A 62 -4.34 -4.89 0.03
C LYS A 62 -3.07 -4.08 0.20
N VAL A 63 -3.15 -2.77 0.00
CA VAL A 63 -2.13 -1.82 0.37
C VAL A 63 -2.78 -0.69 1.15
N PHE A 64 -2.23 -0.35 2.30
CA PHE A 64 -2.68 0.75 3.14
C PHE A 64 -1.54 1.71 3.42
N LEU A 65 -1.83 3.01 3.40
CA LEU A 65 -0.91 4.07 3.82
C LEU A 65 -1.70 5.14 4.57
N ALA A 66 -1.18 5.57 5.72
CA ALA A 66 -1.73 6.69 6.47
C ALA A 66 -0.63 7.67 6.92
N GLY A 67 -0.93 8.96 6.78
CA GLY A 67 -0.05 10.03 7.23
C GLY A 67 1.24 10.13 6.42
N GLY A 68 1.16 9.86 5.12
CA GLY A 68 2.27 9.93 4.17
C GLY A 68 1.77 10.08 2.74
N SER A 69 2.70 10.21 1.80
CA SER A 69 2.42 10.35 0.37
C SER A 69 2.95 9.19 -0.46
N ARG A 70 3.87 8.37 0.06
CA ARG A 70 4.60 7.37 -0.72
C ARG A 70 4.80 6.07 0.05
N LEU A 71 4.53 4.97 -0.63
CA LEU A 71 4.89 3.62 -0.23
C LEU A 71 5.40 2.85 -1.44
N ALA A 72 6.57 2.23 -1.32
CA ALA A 72 7.20 1.39 -2.32
C ALA A 72 7.76 0.12 -1.67
N ASP A 73 7.80 -0.97 -2.42
CA ASP A 73 8.46 -2.22 -2.04
C ASP A 73 9.66 -2.51 -2.94
N GLN A 74 10.27 -3.70 -2.77
CA GLN A 74 11.49 -4.10 -3.49
C GLN A 74 12.62 -3.08 -3.29
N ASP A 75 12.88 -2.71 -2.03
CA ASP A 75 13.86 -1.70 -1.65
C ASP A 75 13.63 -0.33 -2.33
N GLY A 76 12.35 -0.06 -2.65
CA GLY A 76 11.91 1.20 -3.25
C GLY A 76 11.86 1.20 -4.77
N SER A 77 12.22 0.10 -5.45
CA SER A 77 12.19 0.03 -6.92
C SER A 77 10.77 -0.01 -7.49
N ARG A 78 9.82 -0.59 -6.76
CA ARG A 78 8.42 -0.64 -7.18
C ARG A 78 7.58 0.22 -6.25
N LEU A 79 7.10 1.32 -6.80
CA LEU A 79 6.09 2.15 -6.14
C LEU A 79 4.80 1.33 -5.99
N LEU A 80 4.16 1.40 -4.83
CA LEU A 80 2.83 0.81 -4.60
C LEU A 80 1.76 1.90 -4.54
N ILE A 81 2.07 3.01 -3.85
CA ILE A 81 1.19 4.18 -3.67
C ILE A 81 2.04 5.45 -3.79
N GLN A 82 1.57 6.42 -4.58
CA GLN A 82 2.07 7.79 -4.60
C GLN A 82 0.92 8.80 -4.69
N GLY A 83 0.72 9.58 -3.63
CA GLY A 83 -0.17 10.73 -3.62
C GLY A 83 0.58 12.06 -3.72
N ARG A 84 -0.18 13.15 -3.79
CA ARG A 84 0.33 14.54 -3.70
C ARG A 84 0.37 15.06 -2.26
N HIS A 85 -0.54 14.58 -1.42
CA HIS A 85 -0.73 15.03 -0.05
C HIS A 85 0.13 14.22 0.92
N GLN A 86 0.78 14.91 1.87
CA GLN A 86 1.68 14.29 2.86
C GLN A 86 0.94 13.65 4.04
N ASP A 87 -0.36 13.91 4.18
CA ASP A 87 -1.25 13.42 5.23
C ASP A 87 -2.35 12.50 4.68
N MET A 88 -2.16 12.00 3.45
CA MET A 88 -3.09 11.09 2.78
C MET A 88 -3.36 9.84 3.62
N VAL A 89 -4.61 9.39 3.58
CA VAL A 89 -5.02 8.09 4.09
C VAL A 89 -5.70 7.35 2.97
N VAL A 90 -5.16 6.20 2.60
CA VAL A 90 -5.66 5.39 1.49
C VAL A 90 -5.50 3.90 1.78
N GLU A 91 -6.54 3.15 1.45
CA GLU A 91 -6.52 1.71 1.29
C GLU A 91 -6.84 1.38 -0.17
N ALA A 92 -6.03 0.51 -0.77
CA ALA A 92 -6.25 -0.09 -2.08
C ALA A 92 -6.47 -1.59 -1.89
N ALA A 93 -7.66 -2.08 -2.22
CA ALA A 93 -8.03 -3.50 -2.15
C ALA A 93 -8.25 -4.07 -3.54
N TYR A 94 -7.63 -5.23 -3.83
CA TYR A 94 -7.63 -5.87 -5.14
C TYR A 94 -8.50 -7.13 -5.12
N ASP A 95 -9.33 -7.32 -6.14
CA ASP A 95 -10.20 -8.49 -6.32
C ASP A 95 -9.90 -9.29 -7.61
N GLY A 96 -8.62 -9.28 -8.01
CA GLY A 96 -8.16 -9.77 -9.31
C GLY A 96 -8.05 -8.59 -10.28
N THR A 97 -9.05 -8.42 -11.15
CA THR A 97 -9.03 -7.33 -12.15
C THR A 97 -9.71 -6.04 -11.70
N GLY A 98 -10.22 -5.96 -10.48
CA GLY A 98 -10.83 -4.75 -9.92
C GLY A 98 -10.01 -4.16 -8.78
N LEU A 99 -10.26 -2.87 -8.53
CA LEU A 99 -9.58 -2.08 -7.51
C LEU A 99 -10.58 -1.22 -6.76
N ALA A 100 -10.71 -1.47 -5.45
CA ALA A 100 -11.47 -0.63 -4.55
C ALA A 100 -10.50 0.27 -3.76
N LEU A 101 -10.61 1.57 -3.97
CA LEU A 101 -9.89 2.59 -3.21
C LEU A 101 -10.82 3.15 -2.14
N SER A 102 -10.30 3.32 -0.93
CA SER A 102 -10.99 4.03 0.16
C SER A 102 -10.01 5.00 0.80
N GLY A 103 -10.42 6.25 1.02
CA GLY A 103 -9.48 7.25 1.52
C GLY A 103 -9.94 8.69 1.42
N ARG A 104 -9.03 9.58 1.83
CA ARG A 104 -9.14 11.04 1.76
C ARG A 104 -7.81 11.64 1.30
N GLU A 105 -7.87 12.85 0.74
CA GLU A 105 -6.70 13.56 0.18
C GLU A 105 -5.97 12.73 -0.91
N VAL A 106 -6.74 11.99 -1.72
CA VAL A 106 -6.23 11.05 -2.74
C VAL A 106 -6.12 11.67 -4.14
N ASP A 107 -6.18 13.00 -4.24
CA ASP A 107 -6.09 13.68 -5.52
C ASP A 107 -4.72 13.43 -6.18
N GLY A 108 -4.76 13.02 -7.45
CA GLY A 108 -3.56 12.66 -8.22
C GLY A 108 -2.85 11.37 -7.77
N LEU A 109 -3.50 10.55 -6.93
CA LEU A 109 -3.00 9.26 -6.48
C LEU A 109 -2.63 8.37 -7.66
N ALA A 110 -1.43 7.80 -7.62
CA ALA A 110 -1.00 6.68 -8.44
C ALA A 110 -0.90 5.41 -7.59
N VAL A 111 -1.45 4.31 -8.10
CA VAL A 111 -1.44 2.99 -7.45
C VAL A 111 -0.90 1.95 -8.42
N TYR A 112 -0.04 1.05 -7.95
CA TYR A 112 0.43 -0.09 -8.75
C TYR A 112 -0.68 -1.10 -8.95
N ALA A 113 -1.09 -1.30 -10.20
CA ALA A 113 -2.26 -2.08 -10.56
C ALA A 113 -2.11 -2.62 -12.01
N PRO A 114 -1.13 -3.49 -12.27
CA PRO A 114 -0.78 -3.94 -13.63
C PRO A 114 -1.94 -4.68 -14.33
N ASP A 115 -2.71 -5.47 -13.58
CA ASP A 115 -3.75 -6.35 -14.14
C ASP A 115 -5.18 -5.82 -13.92
N VAL A 116 -5.31 -4.61 -13.36
CA VAL A 116 -6.62 -4.02 -13.09
C VAL A 116 -7.23 -3.44 -14.36
N ASP A 117 -8.50 -3.74 -14.57
CA ASP A 117 -9.38 -3.12 -15.55
C ASP A 117 -9.81 -1.73 -15.05
N MET A 118 -9.51 -0.69 -15.85
CA MET A 118 -9.85 0.70 -15.53
C MET A 118 -11.36 0.91 -15.31
N SER A 119 -12.22 0.08 -15.89
CA SER A 119 -13.68 0.16 -15.69
C SER A 119 -14.15 -0.40 -14.34
N ARG A 120 -13.28 -1.13 -13.63
CA ARG A 120 -13.55 -1.76 -12.33
C ARG A 120 -12.85 -1.05 -11.17
N VAL A 121 -12.61 0.25 -11.31
CA VAL A 121 -12.01 1.07 -10.26
C VAL A 121 -13.07 1.88 -9.54
N THR A 122 -13.08 1.79 -8.21
CA THR A 122 -13.94 2.60 -7.36
C THR A 122 -13.12 3.41 -6.36
N LEU A 123 -13.62 4.57 -5.96
CA LEU A 123 -13.13 5.37 -4.84
C LEU A 123 -14.29 5.63 -3.89
N ASN A 124 -14.12 5.24 -2.62
CA ASN A 124 -15.14 5.39 -1.59
C ASN A 124 -16.52 4.82 -2.04
N GLY A 125 -16.48 3.68 -2.75
CA GLY A 125 -17.66 2.98 -3.27
C GLY A 125 -18.27 3.55 -4.55
N GLN A 126 -17.74 4.64 -5.10
CA GLN A 126 -18.20 5.25 -6.36
C GLN A 126 -17.26 4.89 -7.51
N ALA A 127 -17.80 4.58 -8.68
CA ALA A 127 -16.97 4.37 -9.87
C ALA A 127 -16.22 5.67 -10.25
N VAL A 128 -14.94 5.55 -10.62
CA VAL A 128 -14.11 6.70 -10.99
C VAL A 128 -13.41 6.49 -12.31
N THR A 129 -13.06 7.59 -12.97
CA THR A 129 -12.21 7.54 -14.15
C THR A 129 -10.74 7.61 -13.73
N VAL A 130 -9.96 6.65 -14.21
CA VAL A 130 -8.50 6.61 -14.07
C VAL A 130 -7.81 6.73 -15.42
N THR A 131 -6.50 6.98 -15.39
CA THR A 131 -5.60 6.76 -16.53
C THR A 131 -4.60 5.66 -16.19
N LYS A 132 -4.19 4.88 -17.18
CA LYS A 132 -3.15 3.86 -17.03
C LYS A 132 -1.82 4.36 -17.59
N GLU A 133 -0.76 4.27 -16.79
CA GLU A 133 0.62 4.67 -17.10
C GLU A 133 1.54 3.47 -16.81
N GLY A 134 1.74 2.58 -17.79
CA GLY A 134 2.43 1.30 -17.57
C GLY A 134 1.65 0.42 -16.59
N ASP A 135 2.30 0.03 -15.49
CA ASP A 135 1.72 -0.80 -14.44
C ASP A 135 0.91 0.00 -13.40
N TYR A 136 0.73 1.30 -13.62
CA TYR A 136 0.12 2.21 -12.65
C TYR A 136 -1.23 2.72 -13.13
N LEU A 137 -2.19 2.83 -12.20
CA LEU A 137 -3.41 3.59 -12.38
C LEU A 137 -3.32 4.92 -11.63
N ARG A 138 -3.75 6.00 -12.29
CA ARG A 138 -3.75 7.35 -11.73
C ARG A 138 -5.16 7.91 -11.66
N LEU A 139 -5.56 8.39 -10.48
CA LEU A 139 -6.78 9.18 -10.29
C LEU A 139 -6.61 10.56 -10.95
N LYS A 140 -7.62 10.98 -11.70
CA LYS A 140 -7.67 12.30 -12.32
C LYS A 140 -8.00 13.39 -11.31
#